data_AF-A0A8C2U5T3-F1
#
_entry.id   AF-A0A8C2U5T3-F1
#
_cell.length_a   1.000
_cell.length_b   1.000
_cell.length_c   1.000
_cell.angle_alpha   90.00
_cell.angle_beta   90.00
_cell.angle_gamma   90.00
#
_symmetry.space_group_name_H-M   'P 1'
#
loop_
_entity.id
_entity.type
_entity.pdbx_description
1 polymer ?
#
loop_
_entity_poly.entity_id
_entity_poly.type
_entity_poly.pdbx_seq_one_letter_code
_entity_poly.pdbx_strand_id
1 'polypeptide(L)'
;MAEHSVSTGSRAAWLGVRHWVLLAVLCLLLPSTWALPTPAHSLAKGLNCSRALLAAANEALLRVQKQGTLGFECTLEEVDLEDVTNSQINTIKSCTSQDPRPGNCPVLESSTLDRSKCLQGIYEDLKAYKAELGNLKDLRVLTSIDDMMQVTTPQPLPSTTLGSFQARMRLCGVLHAFCLRAVTISRMLGYLSALTAET
;
A
#
# COMPACT_ATOMS: atom_id res chain seq x y z
N MET A 1 -19.87 -70.74 -56.11
CA MET A 1 -21.07 -69.87 -56.01
C MET A 1 -20.84 -68.91 -54.87
N ALA A 2 -20.91 -67.62 -55.17
CA ALA A 2 -20.62 -66.51 -54.28
C ALA A 2 -21.83 -66.20 -53.40
N GLU A 3 -21.60 -65.78 -52.16
CA GLU A 3 -22.46 -64.80 -51.48
C GLU A 3 -21.58 -63.83 -50.69
N HIS A 4 -21.73 -62.55 -51.01
CA HIS A 4 -21.17 -61.41 -50.28
C HIS A 4 -22.03 -61.14 -49.05
N SER A 5 -21.40 -60.81 -47.92
CA SER A 5 -22.02 -59.99 -46.88
C SER A 5 -21.03 -58.94 -46.43
N VAL A 6 -21.29 -57.70 -46.85
CA VAL A 6 -20.65 -56.49 -46.33
C VAL A 6 -21.41 -56.11 -45.05
N SER A 7 -20.70 -55.83 -43.96
CA SER A 7 -21.31 -55.23 -42.78
C SER A 7 -20.46 -54.08 -42.25
N THR A 8 -21.11 -52.92 -42.27
CA THR A 8 -20.80 -51.60 -41.75
C THR A 8 -20.65 -51.55 -40.23
N GLY A 9 -19.77 -50.67 -39.72
CA GLY A 9 -19.81 -50.22 -38.32
C GLY A 9 -18.52 -49.54 -37.86
N SER A 10 -18.30 -48.26 -38.19
CA SER A 10 -18.63 -47.10 -37.34
C SER A 10 -17.54 -46.78 -36.29
N ARG A 11 -16.52 -45.99 -36.64
CA ARG A 11 -16.45 -44.51 -36.50
C ARG A 11 -16.58 -43.93 -35.08
N ALA A 12 -16.77 -44.74 -34.03
CA ALA A 12 -17.00 -44.24 -32.67
C ALA A 12 -15.74 -43.71 -31.93
N ALA A 13 -14.53 -44.07 -32.35
CA ALA A 13 -13.31 -43.73 -31.61
C ALA A 13 -12.78 -42.29 -31.84
N TRP A 14 -13.26 -41.58 -32.87
CA TRP A 14 -12.66 -40.31 -33.31
C TRP A 14 -13.33 -39.05 -32.71
N LEU A 15 -14.47 -39.22 -32.02
CA LEU A 15 -15.22 -38.11 -31.42
C LEU A 15 -14.73 -37.74 -30.02
N GLY A 16 -14.21 -38.71 -29.26
CA GLY A 16 -13.66 -38.47 -27.92
C GLY A 16 -12.43 -37.57 -27.98
N VAL A 17 -11.42 -37.95 -28.76
CA VAL A 17 -10.14 -37.25 -28.84
C VAL A 17 -10.30 -35.79 -29.29
N ARG A 18 -11.18 -35.51 -30.26
CA ARG A 18 -11.47 -34.13 -30.70
C ARG A 18 -12.10 -33.27 -29.62
N HIS A 19 -12.95 -33.84 -28.76
CA HIS A 19 -13.61 -33.09 -27.68
C HIS A 19 -12.61 -32.70 -26.58
N TRP A 20 -11.71 -33.62 -26.22
CA TRP A 20 -10.62 -33.35 -25.28
C TRP A 20 -9.60 -32.33 -25.81
N VAL A 21 -9.27 -32.39 -27.11
CA VAL A 21 -8.38 -31.40 -27.75
C VAL A 21 -9.03 -30.01 -27.81
N LEU A 22 -10.33 -29.92 -28.11
CA LEU A 22 -11.06 -28.65 -28.11
C LEU A 22 -11.17 -28.04 -26.71
N LEU A 23 -11.38 -28.85 -25.66
CA LEU A 23 -11.36 -28.39 -24.26
C LEU A 23 -9.97 -27.89 -23.84
N ALA A 24 -8.90 -28.59 -24.22
CA ALA A 24 -7.54 -28.18 -23.92
C ALA A 24 -7.15 -26.85 -24.60
N VAL A 25 -7.57 -26.66 -25.86
CA VAL A 25 -7.37 -25.40 -26.60
C VAL A 25 -8.21 -24.27 -26.02
N LEU A 26 -9.43 -24.54 -25.56
CA LEU A 26 -10.29 -23.55 -24.90
C LEU A 26 -9.72 -23.07 -23.55
N CYS A 27 -9.05 -23.96 -22.80
CA CYS A 27 -8.33 -23.58 -21.58
C CYS A 27 -7.08 -22.73 -21.83
N LEU A 28 -6.40 -22.93 -22.97
CA LEU A 28 -5.21 -22.14 -23.35
C LEU A 28 -5.55 -20.78 -23.97
N LEU A 29 -6.80 -20.58 -24.41
CA LEU A 29 -7.30 -19.32 -24.96
C LEU A 29 -7.99 -18.43 -23.92
N LEU A 30 -8.15 -18.89 -22.68
CA LEU A 30 -8.61 -18.05 -21.58
C LEU A 30 -7.46 -17.11 -21.18
N PRO A 31 -7.60 -15.78 -21.31
CA PRO A 31 -6.57 -14.86 -20.86
C PRO A 31 -6.36 -15.06 -19.36
N SER A 32 -5.13 -15.43 -18.98
CA SER A 32 -4.64 -15.61 -17.61
C SER A 32 -4.58 -14.31 -16.80
N THR A 33 -5.32 -13.28 -17.21
CA THR A 33 -5.28 -11.93 -16.63
C THR A 33 -6.15 -11.77 -15.38
N TRP A 34 -6.75 -12.85 -14.87
CA TRP A 34 -7.62 -12.83 -13.69
C TRP A 34 -7.12 -13.72 -12.54
N ALA A 35 -5.80 -13.90 -12.42
CA ALA A 35 -5.24 -14.30 -11.13
C ALA A 35 -5.19 -13.06 -10.23
N LEU A 36 -6.25 -12.86 -9.43
CA LEU A 36 -6.25 -11.85 -8.38
C LEU A 36 -5.02 -12.11 -7.47
N PRO A 37 -4.16 -11.11 -7.19
CA PRO A 37 -2.98 -11.32 -6.37
C PRO A 37 -3.37 -11.98 -5.05
N THR A 38 -2.64 -13.03 -4.66
CA THR A 38 -2.88 -13.66 -3.36
C THR A 38 -2.70 -12.61 -2.26
N PRO A 39 -3.57 -12.58 -1.23
CA PRO A 39 -3.51 -11.57 -0.16
C PRO A 39 -2.14 -11.45 0.52
N ALA A 40 -1.38 -12.55 0.59
CA ALA A 40 -0.02 -12.58 1.12
C ALA A 40 1.00 -11.84 0.23
N HIS A 41 0.89 -11.96 -1.09
CA HIS A 41 1.79 -11.30 -2.03
C HIS A 41 1.58 -9.77 -2.06
N SER A 42 0.32 -9.32 -1.95
CA SER A 42 0.03 -7.88 -1.91
C SER A 42 0.60 -7.22 -0.65
N LEU A 43 0.58 -7.93 0.48
CA LEU A 43 1.08 -7.40 1.74
C LEU A 43 2.60 -7.46 1.86
N ALA A 44 3.26 -8.51 1.36
CA ALA A 44 4.72 -8.53 1.28
C ALA A 44 5.26 -7.37 0.40
N LYS A 45 4.57 -7.09 -0.71
CA LYS A 45 4.83 -5.90 -1.53
C LYS A 45 4.60 -4.61 -0.74
N GLY A 46 3.46 -4.49 -0.04
CA GLY A 46 3.15 -3.36 0.83
C GLY A 46 4.20 -3.12 1.92
N LEU A 47 4.73 -4.18 2.54
CA LEU A 47 5.77 -4.09 3.55
C LEU A 47 7.09 -3.55 2.96
N ASN A 48 7.48 -4.00 1.77
CA ASN A 48 8.65 -3.46 1.07
C ASN A 48 8.45 -1.98 0.72
N CYS A 49 7.27 -1.61 0.20
CA CYS A 49 6.91 -0.22 -0.06
C CYS A 49 6.96 0.63 1.21
N SER A 50 6.50 0.12 2.35
CA SER A 50 6.55 0.84 3.63
C SER A 50 7.98 1.12 4.13
N ARG A 51 8.90 0.18 3.88
CA ARG A 51 10.32 0.37 4.20
C ARG A 51 10.96 1.42 3.28
N ALA A 52 10.63 1.39 2.00
CA ALA A 52 11.06 2.41 1.05
C ALA A 52 10.50 3.81 1.42
N LEU A 53 9.23 3.88 1.81
CA LEU A 53 8.58 5.10 2.30
C LEU A 53 9.30 5.68 3.52
N LEU A 54 9.59 4.84 4.51
CA LEU A 54 10.30 5.26 5.72
C LEU A 54 11.72 5.76 5.39
N ALA A 55 12.44 5.05 4.51
CA ALA A 55 13.76 5.49 4.07
C ALA A 55 13.70 6.84 3.35
N ALA A 56 12.75 7.02 2.43
CA ALA A 56 12.56 8.28 1.71
C ALA A 56 12.20 9.43 2.64
N ALA A 57 11.31 9.20 3.63
CA ALA A 57 10.92 10.19 4.61
C ALA A 57 12.12 10.66 5.46
N ASN A 58 12.89 9.71 6.00
CA ASN A 58 14.09 10.02 6.79
C ASN A 58 15.13 10.78 5.97
N GLU A 59 15.37 10.38 4.72
CA GLU A 59 16.29 11.07 3.83
C GLU A 59 15.85 12.50 3.52
N ALA A 60 14.56 12.73 3.29
CA ALA A 60 14.03 14.08 3.06
C ALA A 60 14.16 14.95 4.31
N LEU A 61 13.86 14.41 5.49
CA LEU A 61 14.05 15.12 6.76
C LEU A 61 15.53 15.48 6.98
N LEU A 62 16.44 14.53 6.78
CA LEU A 62 17.88 14.77 6.89
C LEU A 62 18.39 15.82 5.89
N ARG A 63 17.88 15.82 4.66
CA ARG A 63 18.22 16.84 3.65
C ARG A 63 17.80 18.22 4.11
N VAL A 64 16.58 18.33 4.60
CA VAL A 64 16.00 19.58 5.08
C VAL A 64 16.76 20.13 6.30
N GLN A 65 17.21 19.26 7.20
CA GLN A 65 18.08 19.62 8.32
C GLN A 65 19.49 20.05 7.86
N LYS A 66 20.14 19.26 7.00
CA LYS A 66 21.55 19.49 6.61
C LYS A 66 21.74 20.64 5.65
N GLN A 67 20.80 20.88 4.74
CA GLN A 67 20.99 21.90 3.71
C GLN A 67 20.67 23.31 4.19
N GLY A 68 20.19 23.48 5.43
CA GLY A 68 19.78 24.79 5.96
C GLY A 68 18.71 25.47 5.10
N THR A 69 18.01 24.72 4.25
CA THR A 69 17.03 25.22 3.27
C THR A 69 15.85 25.92 3.93
N LEU A 70 15.61 25.59 5.20
CA LEU A 70 14.55 26.17 6.01
C LEU A 70 14.94 27.50 6.66
N GLY A 71 16.23 27.83 6.74
CA GLY A 71 16.72 29.03 7.44
C GLY A 71 16.55 29.01 8.96
N PHE A 72 16.25 27.83 9.54
CA PHE A 72 16.21 27.52 10.97
C PHE A 72 16.51 26.03 11.14
N GLU A 73 16.76 25.59 12.38
CA GLU A 73 17.05 24.19 12.69
C GLU A 73 15.75 23.40 12.83
N CYS A 74 15.53 22.41 11.96
CA CYS A 74 14.33 21.59 12.01
C CYS A 74 14.45 20.53 13.12
N THR A 75 14.06 20.91 14.34
CA THR A 75 14.00 20.04 15.51
C THR A 75 12.56 19.84 15.98
N LEU A 76 12.32 18.75 16.70
CA LEU A 76 11.01 18.38 17.26
C LEU A 76 10.53 19.36 18.35
N GLU A 77 11.42 20.14 18.95
CA GLU A 77 11.08 21.12 20.00
C GLU A 77 10.45 22.40 19.44
N GLU A 78 10.69 22.71 18.16
CA GLU A 78 10.17 23.93 17.52
C GLU A 78 8.87 23.71 16.73
N VAL A 79 8.38 22.47 16.63
CA VAL A 79 7.21 22.14 15.81
C VAL A 79 6.10 21.44 16.59
N ASP A 80 4.94 22.07 16.64
CA ASP A 80 3.71 21.42 17.11
C ASP A 80 3.22 20.38 16.08
N LEU A 81 3.37 19.10 16.42
CA LEU A 81 2.95 17.99 15.56
C LEU A 81 1.43 17.78 15.55
N GLU A 82 0.70 18.34 16.51
CA GLU A 82 -0.74 18.12 16.65
C GLU A 82 -1.52 18.86 15.56
N ASP A 83 -1.09 20.07 15.18
CA ASP A 83 -1.75 20.92 14.17
C ASP A 83 -1.53 20.39 12.74
N VAL A 84 -0.39 19.77 12.48
CA VAL A 84 0.08 19.34 11.14
C VAL A 84 -0.86 18.34 10.46
N THR A 85 -1.49 17.45 11.23
CA THR A 85 -2.43 16.46 10.70
C THR A 85 -3.88 16.77 11.07
N ASN A 86 -4.14 17.86 11.81
CA ASN A 86 -5.45 18.23 12.33
C ASN A 86 -6.20 17.03 12.94
N SER A 87 -5.48 16.16 13.68
CA SER A 87 -5.99 14.90 14.23
C SER A 87 -6.59 13.89 13.23
N GLN A 88 -6.42 14.08 11.92
CA GLN A 88 -6.92 13.19 10.85
C GLN A 88 -6.12 11.88 10.72
N ILE A 89 -5.54 11.43 11.81
CA ILE A 89 -4.79 10.19 11.89
C ILE A 89 -5.76 9.02 11.91
N ASN A 90 -5.89 8.35 10.77
CA ASN A 90 -6.79 7.22 10.60
C ASN A 90 -6.09 5.89 10.85
N THR A 91 -4.77 5.77 10.68
CA THR A 91 -4.09 4.46 10.84
C THR A 91 -4.21 3.91 12.26
N ILE A 92 -3.93 4.70 13.31
CA ILE A 92 -3.98 4.19 14.69
C ILE A 92 -5.41 3.78 15.02
N LYS A 93 -6.37 4.69 14.81
CA LYS A 93 -7.79 4.45 15.06
C LYS A 93 -8.35 3.24 14.31
N SER A 94 -7.93 3.04 13.06
CA SER A 94 -8.44 1.96 12.21
C SER A 94 -7.71 0.63 12.38
N CYS A 95 -6.48 0.65 12.91
CA CYS A 95 -5.66 -0.55 13.12
C CYS A 95 -5.62 -1.02 14.58
N THR A 96 -6.21 -0.30 15.54
CA THR A 96 -6.27 -0.72 16.96
C THR A 96 -7.71 -0.80 17.45
N SER A 97 -7.99 -1.66 18.43
CA SER A 97 -9.30 -1.69 19.10
C SER A 97 -9.48 -0.45 19.99
N GLN A 98 -10.74 -0.03 20.11
CA GLN A 98 -11.23 1.29 20.54
C GLN A 98 -10.62 1.94 21.81
N ASP A 99 -10.60 3.28 21.75
CA ASP A 99 -10.30 4.32 22.75
C ASP A 99 -9.40 3.94 23.95
N PRO A 100 -8.14 4.41 23.98
CA PRO A 100 -7.34 4.30 25.19
C PRO A 100 -8.07 4.99 26.32
N ARG A 101 -8.37 4.25 27.41
CA ARG A 101 -8.65 4.91 28.69
C ARG A 101 -7.52 5.91 28.96
N PRO A 102 -7.81 7.10 29.50
CA PRO A 102 -6.79 8.11 29.76
C PRO A 102 -5.58 7.48 30.48
N GLY A 103 -4.42 7.47 29.82
CA GLY A 103 -3.18 6.91 30.36
C GLY A 103 -2.75 5.52 29.86
N ASN A 104 -3.55 4.81 29.06
CA ASN A 104 -3.15 3.52 28.49
C ASN A 104 -2.76 3.63 27.01
N CYS A 105 -1.78 2.84 26.56
CA CYS A 105 -1.46 2.70 25.14
C CYS A 105 -2.56 1.89 24.43
N PRO A 106 -2.96 2.25 23.19
CA PRO A 106 -3.89 1.46 22.39
C PRO A 106 -3.38 0.02 22.22
N VAL A 107 -4.25 -0.97 22.45
CA VAL A 107 -3.90 -2.39 22.31
C VAL A 107 -4.22 -2.85 20.89
N LEU A 108 -3.30 -3.62 20.32
CA LEU A 108 -3.46 -4.28 19.04
C LEU A 108 -3.91 -5.73 19.28
N GLU A 109 -5.21 -5.99 19.23
CA GLU A 109 -5.75 -7.35 19.36
C GLU A 109 -6.03 -7.96 17.98
N SER A 110 -5.44 -9.13 17.70
CA SER A 110 -5.64 -9.85 16.43
C SER A 110 -7.08 -10.28 16.19
N SER A 111 -7.81 -10.64 17.25
CA SER A 111 -9.19 -11.13 17.21
C SER A 111 -10.23 -10.06 16.81
N THR A 112 -9.94 -8.79 17.09
CA THR A 112 -10.83 -7.65 16.82
C THR A 112 -10.35 -6.78 15.66
N LEU A 113 -9.17 -7.09 15.08
CA LEU A 113 -8.57 -6.33 14.00
C LEU A 113 -9.32 -6.52 12.68
N ASP A 114 -9.98 -5.45 12.24
CA ASP A 114 -10.52 -5.34 10.89
C ASP A 114 -9.40 -4.93 9.92
N ARG A 115 -8.79 -5.92 9.26
CA ARG A 115 -7.68 -5.72 8.31
C ARG A 115 -8.03 -4.73 7.19
N SER A 116 -9.26 -4.78 6.68
CA SER A 116 -9.71 -3.90 5.60
C SER A 116 -9.79 -2.45 6.08
N LYS A 117 -10.36 -2.21 7.27
CA LYS A 117 -10.36 -0.87 7.88
C LYS A 117 -8.95 -0.37 8.17
N CYS A 118 -8.07 -1.22 8.68
CA CYS A 118 -6.69 -0.84 8.94
C CYS A 118 -5.97 -0.38 7.67
N LEU A 119 -6.08 -1.15 6.57
CA LEU A 119 -5.50 -0.77 5.28
C LEU A 119 -6.14 0.51 4.72
N GLN A 120 -7.45 0.71 4.89
CA GLN A 120 -8.11 1.97 4.52
C GLN A 120 -7.55 3.16 5.32
N GLY A 121 -7.34 3.00 6.63
CA GLY A 121 -6.76 4.04 7.47
C GLY A 121 -5.34 4.42 7.05
N ILE A 122 -4.54 3.44 6.62
CA ILE A 122 -3.21 3.67 6.04
C ILE A 122 -3.32 4.48 4.74
N TYR A 123 -4.26 4.13 3.87
CA TYR A 123 -4.47 4.86 2.61
C TYR A 123 -4.86 6.32 2.83
N GLU A 124 -5.81 6.59 3.73
CA GLU A 124 -6.24 7.96 4.02
C GLU A 124 -5.11 8.80 4.63
N ASP A 125 -4.30 8.21 5.53
CA ASP A 125 -3.12 8.90 6.07
C ASP A 125 -2.16 9.25 4.92
N LEU A 126 -1.82 8.30 4.04
CA LEU A 126 -0.91 8.55 2.90
C LEU A 126 -1.44 9.63 1.96
N LYS A 127 -2.74 9.63 1.68
CA LYS A 127 -3.40 10.64 0.84
C LYS A 127 -3.33 12.03 1.47
N ALA A 128 -3.59 12.15 2.76
CA ALA A 128 -3.49 13.42 3.49
C ALA A 128 -2.04 13.95 3.48
N TYR A 129 -1.06 13.08 3.79
CA TYR A 129 0.35 13.44 3.75
C TYR A 129 0.80 13.82 2.35
N LYS A 130 0.31 13.17 1.29
CA LYS A 130 0.61 13.55 -0.09
C LYS A 130 0.16 14.97 -0.42
N ALA A 131 -1.01 15.37 0.05
CA ALA A 131 -1.53 16.72 -0.17
C ALA A 131 -0.66 17.78 0.52
N GLU A 132 -0.26 17.53 1.77
CA GLU A 132 0.61 18.44 2.55
C GLU A 132 2.05 18.50 2.00
N LEU A 133 2.60 17.34 1.65
CA LEU A 133 3.96 17.19 1.13
C LEU A 133 4.06 17.54 -0.35
N GLY A 134 2.94 17.77 -1.05
CA GLY A 134 2.94 18.05 -2.48
C GLY A 134 4.00 19.06 -2.85
N ASN A 135 4.03 20.22 -2.19
CA ASN A 135 4.95 21.32 -2.45
C ASN A 135 6.44 21.03 -2.15
N LEU A 136 6.79 19.83 -1.70
CA LEU A 136 8.18 19.39 -1.62
C LEU A 136 8.77 19.17 -3.01
N LYS A 137 10.01 19.62 -3.16
CA LYS A 137 10.84 19.28 -4.31
C LYS A 137 11.41 17.85 -4.25
N ASP A 138 11.26 17.14 -3.12
CA ASP A 138 11.75 15.78 -2.98
C ASP A 138 10.80 14.78 -3.63
N LEU A 139 11.00 14.60 -4.94
CA LEU A 139 10.25 13.66 -5.76
C LEU A 139 10.30 12.22 -5.22
N ARG A 140 11.35 11.82 -4.49
CA ARG A 140 11.47 10.44 -3.97
C ARG A 140 10.45 10.14 -2.88
N VAL A 141 10.13 11.14 -2.04
CA VAL A 141 9.09 11.00 -1.02
C VAL A 141 7.73 10.86 -1.68
N LEU A 142 7.42 11.73 -2.65
CA LEU A 142 6.16 11.70 -3.38
C LEU A 142 5.98 10.39 -4.18
N THR A 143 7.03 9.92 -4.85
CA THR A 143 7.03 8.62 -5.53
C THR A 143 6.86 7.46 -4.56
N SER A 144 7.51 7.49 -3.39
CA SER A 144 7.35 6.42 -2.40
C SER A 144 5.92 6.39 -1.81
N ILE A 145 5.30 7.57 -1.62
CA ILE A 145 3.89 7.66 -1.25
C ILE A 145 3.02 7.10 -2.37
N ASP A 146 3.28 7.46 -3.63
CA ASP A 146 2.58 6.94 -4.79
C ASP A 146 2.72 5.42 -4.93
N ASP A 147 3.89 4.85 -4.70
CA ASP A 147 4.12 3.40 -4.74
C ASP A 147 3.32 2.70 -3.64
N MET A 148 3.28 3.28 -2.44
CA MET A 148 2.48 2.77 -1.32
C MET A 148 0.97 2.92 -1.60
N MET A 149 0.54 4.02 -2.21
CA MET A 149 -0.85 4.26 -2.62
C MET A 149 -1.26 3.41 -3.84
N GLN A 150 -0.35 3.06 -4.75
CA GLN A 150 -0.61 2.22 -5.92
C GLN A 150 -0.86 0.75 -5.52
N VAL A 151 -0.35 0.31 -4.37
CA VAL A 151 -0.79 -0.94 -3.74
C VAL A 151 -2.29 -0.87 -3.33
N THR A 152 -2.88 0.34 -3.32
CA THR A 152 -4.25 0.65 -2.92
C THR A 152 -5.06 1.48 -3.97
N THR A 153 -4.66 1.53 -5.26
CA THR A 153 -5.33 2.17 -6.46
C THR A 153 -5.15 3.71 -6.72
N PRO A 154 -5.36 4.26 -7.96
CA PRO A 154 -4.41 5.19 -8.66
C PRO A 154 -4.66 6.73 -8.76
N GLN A 155 -3.53 7.45 -9.01
CA GLN A 155 -3.09 8.84 -9.41
C GLN A 155 -4.03 9.84 -10.18
N PRO A 156 -3.72 11.19 -10.39
CA PRO A 156 -2.40 11.91 -10.44
C PRO A 156 -2.25 13.43 -9.98
N LEU A 157 -0.98 13.92 -9.93
CA LEU A 157 -0.34 15.28 -10.21
C LEU A 157 -0.68 16.60 -9.42
N PRO A 158 0.03 17.76 -9.62
CA PRO A 158 1.44 18.18 -9.46
C PRO A 158 1.67 19.14 -8.25
N SER A 159 2.90 19.65 -8.06
CA SER A 159 3.27 20.56 -6.97
C SER A 159 4.09 21.81 -7.34
N THR A 160 4.00 22.83 -6.47
CA THR A 160 4.45 24.22 -6.69
C THR A 160 5.50 24.68 -5.65
N THR A 161 6.25 25.72 -6.02
CA THR A 161 7.35 26.44 -5.34
C THR A 161 7.25 26.61 -3.81
N LEU A 162 8.37 26.38 -3.12
CA LEU A 162 8.55 26.51 -1.67
C LEU A 162 8.31 27.96 -1.18
N GLY A 163 7.30 28.13 -0.32
CA GLY A 163 6.76 29.43 0.12
C GLY A 163 7.45 30.10 1.33
N SER A 164 6.69 30.91 2.07
CA SER A 164 7.10 31.78 3.20
C SER A 164 7.81 31.05 4.36
N PHE A 165 8.38 31.79 5.34
CA PHE A 165 8.94 31.19 6.57
C PHE A 165 7.97 30.25 7.29
N GLN A 166 6.69 30.64 7.40
CA GLN A 166 5.64 29.79 7.96
C GLN A 166 5.44 28.50 7.17
N ALA A 167 5.54 28.54 5.83
CA ALA A 167 5.47 27.34 5.00
C ALA A 167 6.68 26.41 5.24
N ARG A 168 7.87 26.97 5.50
CA ARG A 168 9.07 26.21 5.85
C ARG A 168 8.95 25.55 7.23
N MET A 169 8.40 26.27 8.21
CA MET A 169 8.08 25.72 9.55
C MET A 169 7.06 24.59 9.47
N ARG A 170 5.95 24.81 8.77
CA ARG A 170 4.94 23.77 8.51
C ARG A 170 5.56 22.56 7.82
N LEU A 171 6.42 22.76 6.84
CA LEU A 171 7.08 21.67 6.13
C LEU A 171 7.95 20.80 7.06
N CYS A 172 8.72 21.42 7.95
CA CYS A 172 9.48 20.70 8.97
C CYS A 172 8.55 19.82 9.83
N GLY A 173 7.43 20.37 10.27
CA GLY A 173 6.42 19.64 11.04
C GLY A 173 5.79 18.48 10.30
N VAL A 174 5.37 18.71 9.05
CA VAL A 174 4.81 17.66 8.19
C VAL A 174 5.83 16.53 8.01
N LEU A 175 7.10 16.84 7.78
CA LEU A 175 8.14 15.81 7.63
C LEU A 175 8.37 15.00 8.91
N HIS A 176 8.41 15.64 10.08
CA HIS A 176 8.53 14.93 11.36
C HIS A 176 7.31 14.03 11.63
N ALA A 177 6.10 14.58 11.49
CA ALA A 177 4.86 13.82 11.64
C ALA A 177 4.78 12.65 10.67
N PHE A 178 5.21 12.88 9.41
CA PHE A 178 5.24 11.86 8.38
C PHE A 178 6.25 10.74 8.69
N CYS A 179 7.43 11.06 9.23
CA CYS A 179 8.40 10.04 9.64
C CYS A 179 7.81 9.12 10.74
N LEU A 180 7.17 9.71 11.75
CA LEU A 180 6.47 8.95 12.81
C LEU A 180 5.34 8.08 12.23
N ARG A 181 4.61 8.63 11.25
CA ARG A 181 3.55 7.90 10.54
C ARG A 181 4.10 6.72 9.74
N ALA A 182 5.19 6.91 9.00
CA ALA A 182 5.81 5.88 8.20
C ALA A 182 6.31 4.71 9.06
N VAL A 183 6.88 4.99 10.24
CA VAL A 183 7.23 3.96 11.24
C VAL A 183 5.98 3.18 11.67
N THR A 184 4.89 3.89 11.98
CA THR A 184 3.62 3.27 12.42
C THR A 184 3.04 2.37 11.32
N ILE A 185 2.98 2.86 10.08
CA ILE A 185 2.52 2.11 8.90
C ILE A 185 3.37 0.84 8.71
N SER A 186 4.70 0.96 8.78
CA SER A 186 5.60 -0.18 8.60
C SER A 186 5.39 -1.26 9.67
N ARG A 187 5.20 -0.85 10.94
CA ARG A 187 4.86 -1.77 12.04
C ARG A 187 3.54 -2.48 11.81
N MET A 188 2.49 -1.76 11.41
CA MET A 188 1.17 -2.35 11.15
C MET A 188 1.20 -3.34 9.98
N LEU A 189 1.88 -3.00 8.89
CA LEU A 189 2.04 -3.93 7.76
C LEU A 189 2.88 -5.16 8.14
N GLY A 190 3.89 -5.00 8.99
CA GLY A 190 4.65 -6.12 9.55
C GLY A 190 3.76 -7.06 10.37
N TYR A 191 2.93 -6.50 11.25
CA TYR A 191 1.98 -7.27 12.05
C TYR A 191 0.95 -8.01 11.18
N LEU A 192 0.35 -7.32 10.20
CA LEU A 192 -0.56 -7.93 9.23
C LEU A 192 0.10 -9.07 8.44
N SER A 193 1.44 -8.99 8.22
CA SER A 193 2.18 -9.99 7.45
C SER A 193 2.34 -11.27 8.24
N ALA A 194 2.68 -11.14 9.52
CA ALA A 194 2.79 -12.25 10.45
C ALA A 194 1.44 -12.99 10.56
N LEU A 195 0.34 -12.27 10.75
CA LEU A 195 -0.99 -12.88 10.88
C LEU A 195 -1.41 -13.73 9.66
N THR A 196 -1.04 -13.31 8.45
CA THR A 196 -1.33 -14.10 7.23
C THR A 196 -0.39 -15.26 6.98
N ALA A 197 0.73 -15.35 7.70
CA ALA A 197 1.64 -16.49 7.59
C ALA A 197 1.25 -17.64 8.55
N GLU A 198 0.42 -17.34 9.56
CA GLU A 198 -0.05 -18.30 10.56
C GLU A 198 -1.37 -19.00 10.16
N THR A 199 -2.05 -18.53 9.11
CA THR A 199 -3.29 -19.08 8.54
C THR A 199 -3.04 -19.86 7.26
#